data_AF-A0A949YUY9-F1
#
_entry.id   AF-A0A949YUY9-F1
#
_cell.length_a   1.000
_cell.length_b   1.000
_cell.length_c   1.000
_cell.angle_alpha   90.00
_cell.angle_beta   90.00
_cell.angle_gamma   90.00
#
_symmetry.space_group_name_H-M   'P 1'
#
loop_
_entity.id
_entity.type
_entity.pdbx_description
1 polymer ?
#
loop_
_entity_poly.entity_id
_entity_poly.type
_entity_poly.pdbx_seq_one_letter_code
_entity_poly.pdbx_strand_id
1 'polypeptide(L)'
;MEDGIAELPPSCLVDVSLEAKELLRQLLPSNRAAAVEGYRAMRDELGRRPTMPELFNRGYLPATIRARHNDWFTFVKAEGDLTNEEMAAFQELGPWFRMLEVTLLNRSYKMVALRVLLDMDAFWNGIQIRPLADACRTYLLEHPQLQVDLQPTKEIPDHRRASSEEWATWWLRWPLDRWLDEQGGRNWFRRDGDRFVFAIPCPPEMRTAFEIMTGEVVDYRLSQYAQMRVHPAGAEGLEFTAKVSHAGGRPILFLPDKDKCPGRPIGPVDVNLPDGSSWEFRFVKVACNVAHPKGTTDNRLGELLQSWFGQDAGLPGTGFSVRFHNSSEGWRVHPVQHILPTQPAALSRERPSPELSLVESPPAEERFVRYVPVYELEAAAGLWGPDHTPSEMGWMPISGHRLRPGMFVARAVGHSMEPKIPSGAWCLFRECPAGSREGRIVLVQFHSMSDPEGGGRYTVKKYHSERVVTEEGWSHQRIELRPLNPDPMYQPILVTETEAPELIIVGEFVAVVG
;
A
#
# COMPACT_ATOMS: atom_id res chain seq x y z
N MET A 1 3.89 53.48 7.43
CA MET A 1 3.13 54.61 7.99
C MET A 1 2.05 54.92 6.97
N GLU A 2 0.76 54.68 7.17
CA GLU A 2 -0.08 54.30 8.32
C GLU A 2 -1.24 53.42 7.83
N ASP A 3 -1.78 52.62 8.75
CA ASP A 3 -2.84 51.60 8.75
C ASP A 3 -3.96 51.56 7.68
N GLY A 4 -4.37 50.33 7.34
CA GLY A 4 -5.65 50.04 6.68
C GLY A 4 -5.81 48.60 6.18
N ILE A 5 -6.20 47.68 7.06
CA ILE A 5 -6.74 46.35 6.68
C ILE A 5 -8.02 46.60 5.85
N ALA A 6 -8.04 46.16 4.59
CA ALA A 6 -9.27 46.17 3.81
C ALA A 6 -10.11 44.93 4.16
N GLU A 7 -11.07 45.11 5.07
CA GLU A 7 -12.22 44.22 5.20
C GLU A 7 -13.07 44.32 3.92
N LEU A 8 -13.26 43.21 3.22
CA LEU A 8 -14.17 43.15 2.08
C LEU A 8 -15.61 42.85 2.57
N PRO A 9 -16.62 43.56 2.06
CA PRO A 9 -18.01 43.38 2.49
C PRO A 9 -18.61 42.02 2.10
N PRO A 10 -19.68 41.57 2.80
CA PRO A 10 -20.38 40.31 2.54
C PRO A 10 -21.23 40.36 1.26
N SER A 11 -20.58 40.44 0.10
CA SER A 11 -21.20 40.26 -1.24
C SER A 11 -20.22 40.32 -2.41
N CYS A 12 -18.90 40.52 -2.22
CA CYS A 12 -17.96 40.61 -3.34
C CYS A 12 -17.35 39.25 -3.75
N LEU A 13 -17.59 38.87 -5.00
CA LEU A 13 -17.00 37.72 -5.70
C LEU A 13 -15.91 38.21 -6.65
N VAL A 14 -14.76 37.53 -6.65
CA VAL A 14 -13.73 37.72 -7.67
C VAL A 14 -13.92 36.63 -8.73
N ASP A 15 -14.37 37.00 -9.93
CA ASP A 15 -14.42 36.10 -11.09
C ASP A 15 -13.11 36.26 -11.87
N VAL A 16 -12.37 35.17 -12.02
CA VAL A 16 -11.01 35.16 -12.58
C VAL A 16 -11.03 34.39 -13.89
N SER A 17 -10.64 35.04 -15.00
CA SER A 17 -10.61 34.44 -16.34
C SER A 17 -9.52 33.37 -16.49
N LEU A 18 -9.57 32.60 -17.59
CA LEU A 18 -8.63 31.52 -17.88
C LEU A 18 -7.18 32.00 -17.99
N GLU A 19 -6.95 33.22 -18.49
CA GLU A 19 -5.63 33.84 -18.57
C GLU A 19 -5.05 34.14 -17.17
N ALA A 20 -5.92 34.45 -16.20
CA ALA A 20 -5.50 34.67 -14.83
C ALA A 20 -5.24 33.36 -14.05
N LYS A 21 -5.71 32.20 -14.51
CA LYS A 21 -5.24 30.88 -13.98
C LYS A 21 -3.77 30.64 -14.30
N GLU A 22 -3.31 31.05 -15.49
CA GLU A 22 -1.92 30.88 -15.89
C GLU A 22 -1.00 31.93 -15.24
N LEU A 23 -1.51 33.15 -15.04
CA LEU A 23 -0.85 34.19 -14.24
C LEU A 23 -0.76 33.80 -12.75
N LEU A 24 -1.84 33.23 -12.18
CA LEU A 24 -1.86 32.72 -10.81
C LEU A 24 -0.86 31.57 -10.61
N ARG A 25 -0.65 30.72 -11.63
CA ARG A 25 0.40 29.70 -11.65
C ARG A 25 1.81 30.28 -11.53
N GLN A 26 2.04 31.46 -12.13
CA GLN A 26 3.32 32.19 -12.06
C GLN A 26 3.48 33.00 -10.76
N LEU A 27 2.39 33.25 -10.04
CA LEU A 27 2.35 33.99 -8.77
C LEU A 27 2.26 33.07 -7.53
N LEU A 28 2.30 31.75 -7.70
CA LEU A 28 2.34 30.80 -6.58
C LEU A 28 3.65 31.01 -5.79
N PRO A 29 3.61 31.18 -4.45
CA PRO A 29 4.79 31.45 -3.65
C PRO A 29 5.82 30.33 -3.78
N SER A 30 6.97 30.64 -4.34
CA SER A 30 8.08 29.73 -4.67
C SER A 30 8.85 29.20 -3.45
N ASN A 31 8.39 29.46 -2.22
CA ASN A 31 9.18 29.28 -1.00
C ASN A 31 8.64 28.26 0.03
N ARG A 32 7.53 27.57 -0.25
CA ARG A 32 7.13 26.35 0.48
C ARG A 32 6.97 25.21 -0.51
N ALA A 33 7.67 24.10 -0.29
CA ALA A 33 7.57 22.92 -1.13
C ALA A 33 6.90 21.82 -0.32
N ALA A 34 5.58 21.89 -0.23
CA ALA A 34 4.78 20.97 0.59
C ALA A 34 5.10 19.50 0.28
N ALA A 35 5.38 19.14 -0.97
CA ALA A 35 5.79 17.77 -1.31
C ALA A 35 7.15 17.37 -0.72
N VAL A 36 8.13 18.29 -0.67
CA VAL A 36 9.45 18.04 -0.06
C VAL A 36 9.35 18.00 1.47
N GLU A 37 8.59 18.93 2.05
CA GLU A 37 8.32 18.96 3.50
C GLU A 37 7.54 17.71 3.92
N GLY A 38 6.53 17.32 3.15
CA GLY A 38 5.79 16.07 3.29
C GLY A 38 6.71 14.86 3.23
N TYR A 39 7.57 14.76 2.22
CA TYR A 39 8.56 13.68 2.14
C TYR A 39 9.43 13.58 3.39
N ARG A 40 10.00 14.70 3.87
CA ARG A 40 10.87 14.72 5.05
C ARG A 40 10.11 14.33 6.31
N ALA A 41 8.90 14.86 6.51
CA ALA A 41 8.05 14.48 7.63
C ALA A 41 7.70 12.98 7.61
N MET A 42 7.38 12.44 6.42
CA MET A 42 7.13 11.00 6.26
C MET A 42 8.37 10.16 6.56
N ARG A 43 9.56 10.61 6.15
CA ARG A 43 10.82 9.93 6.45
C ARG A 43 11.06 9.86 7.95
N ASP A 44 10.86 10.98 8.64
CA ASP A 44 11.07 11.08 10.09
C ASP A 44 10.05 10.20 10.85
N GLU A 45 8.81 10.11 10.38
CA GLU A 45 7.77 9.23 10.92
C GLU A 45 8.07 7.74 10.68
N LEU A 46 8.46 7.37 9.46
CA LEU A 46 8.68 5.98 9.08
C LEU A 46 10.02 5.43 9.58
N GLY A 47 10.97 6.29 9.95
CA GLY A 47 12.35 5.91 10.24
C GLY A 47 13.11 5.36 9.03
N ARG A 48 12.54 5.49 7.83
CA ARG A 48 13.12 5.06 6.55
C ARG A 48 12.68 5.99 5.43
N ARG A 49 13.37 5.89 4.29
CA ARG A 49 12.97 6.57 3.05
C ARG A 49 11.52 6.22 2.65
N PRO A 50 10.67 7.23 2.42
CA PRO A 50 9.39 7.07 1.74
C PRO A 50 9.56 6.80 0.25
N THR A 51 8.70 5.96 -0.29
CA THR A 51 8.61 5.66 -1.73
C THR A 51 7.69 6.67 -2.44
N MET A 52 7.85 6.83 -3.76
CA MET A 52 6.91 7.63 -4.57
C MET A 52 5.43 7.29 -4.37
N PRO A 53 4.99 6.02 -4.40
CA PRO A 53 3.59 5.69 -4.17
C PRO A 53 3.13 6.04 -2.75
N GLU A 54 3.95 5.86 -1.72
CA GLU A 54 3.61 6.27 -0.35
C GLU A 54 3.38 7.79 -0.26
N LEU A 55 4.30 8.57 -0.83
CA LEU A 55 4.18 10.03 -0.87
C LEU A 55 2.93 10.47 -1.63
N PHE A 56 2.68 9.84 -2.79
CA PHE A 56 1.48 10.09 -3.59
C PHE A 56 0.19 9.76 -2.87
N ASN A 57 0.16 8.65 -2.13
CA ASN A 57 -1.02 8.22 -1.38
C ASN A 57 -1.33 9.11 -0.18
N ARG A 58 -0.31 9.79 0.36
CA ARG A 58 -0.49 10.87 1.34
C ARG A 58 -0.89 12.20 0.71
N GLY A 59 -1.17 12.24 -0.59
CA GLY A 59 -1.66 13.40 -1.32
C GLY A 59 -0.61 14.42 -1.69
N TYR A 60 0.68 14.11 -1.54
CA TYR A 60 1.78 14.91 -2.07
C TYR A 60 2.10 14.46 -3.50
N LEU A 61 2.60 15.37 -4.36
CA LEU A 61 2.78 15.10 -5.78
C LEU A 61 4.26 14.92 -6.14
N PRO A 62 4.75 13.68 -6.39
CA PRO A 62 6.13 13.44 -6.84
C PRO A 62 6.53 14.26 -8.08
N ALA A 63 5.59 14.50 -8.99
CA ALA A 63 5.82 15.35 -10.18
C ALA A 63 6.28 16.79 -9.85
N THR A 64 5.94 17.32 -8.68
CA THR A 64 6.39 18.65 -8.25
C THR A 64 7.80 18.63 -7.67
N ILE A 65 8.21 17.53 -7.04
CA ILE A 65 9.61 17.28 -6.66
C ILE A 65 10.47 17.14 -7.91
N ARG A 66 10.04 16.33 -8.88
CA ARG A 66 10.67 16.19 -10.19
C ARG A 66 10.90 17.53 -10.87
N ALA A 67 9.88 18.40 -10.90
CA ALA A 67 9.98 19.71 -11.54
C ALA A 67 11.05 20.62 -10.90
N ARG A 68 11.38 20.40 -9.62
CA ARG A 68 12.34 21.20 -8.86
C ARG A 68 13.75 20.57 -8.81
N HIS A 69 13.82 19.25 -8.87
CA HIS A 69 15.06 18.46 -8.71
C HIS A 69 15.47 17.66 -9.96
N ASN A 70 14.82 17.92 -11.10
CA ASN A 70 14.90 17.21 -12.38
C ASN A 70 14.27 15.81 -12.39
N ASP A 71 14.50 14.99 -11.37
CA ASP A 71 13.92 13.66 -11.22
C ASP A 71 13.84 13.23 -9.76
N TRP A 72 13.00 12.21 -9.51
CA TRP A 72 12.76 11.70 -8.16
C TRP A 72 14.03 11.21 -7.47
N PHE A 73 14.83 10.38 -8.13
CA PHE A 73 16.01 9.77 -7.49
C PHE A 73 17.17 10.75 -7.35
N THR A 74 17.25 11.81 -8.18
CA THR A 74 18.14 12.96 -7.93
C THR A 74 17.77 13.68 -6.64
N PHE A 75 16.47 13.86 -6.36
CA PHE A 75 16.00 14.42 -5.08
C PHE A 75 16.37 13.50 -3.90
N VAL A 76 16.03 12.22 -3.98
CA VAL A 76 16.33 11.25 -2.91
C VAL A 76 17.83 11.18 -2.63
N LYS A 77 18.66 11.19 -3.67
CA LYS A 77 20.11 11.26 -3.54
C LYS A 77 20.56 12.51 -2.78
N ALA A 78 19.97 13.66 -3.09
CA ALA A 78 20.29 14.93 -2.42
C ALA A 78 19.86 14.95 -0.94
N GLU A 79 18.82 14.18 -0.58
CA GLU A 79 18.41 13.96 0.80
C GLU A 79 19.30 12.96 1.55
N GLY A 80 20.19 12.24 0.85
CA GLY A 80 21.05 11.22 1.44
C GLY A 80 20.35 9.88 1.68
N ASP A 81 19.21 9.66 1.02
CA ASP A 81 18.29 8.56 1.33
C ASP A 81 18.41 7.35 0.39
N LEU A 82 19.41 7.33 -0.51
CA LEU A 82 19.73 6.15 -1.32
C LEU A 82 20.72 5.24 -0.59
N THR A 83 20.51 3.92 -0.65
CA THR A 83 21.55 2.97 -0.23
C THR A 83 22.74 3.00 -1.20
N ASN A 84 23.85 2.35 -0.83
CA ASN A 84 25.02 2.25 -1.70
C ASN A 84 24.69 1.54 -3.02
N GLU A 85 23.88 0.48 -2.96
CA GLU A 85 23.43 -0.29 -4.11
C GLU A 85 22.47 0.51 -5.00
N GLU A 86 21.53 1.24 -4.40
CA GLU A 86 20.63 2.13 -5.14
C GLU A 86 21.39 3.28 -5.80
N MET A 87 22.38 3.85 -5.10
CA MET A 87 23.23 4.89 -5.65
C MET A 87 24.05 4.38 -6.83
N ALA A 88 24.60 3.15 -6.76
CA ALA A 88 25.32 2.53 -7.87
C ALA A 88 24.39 2.27 -9.07
N ALA A 89 23.20 1.71 -8.82
CA ALA A 89 22.19 1.50 -9.85
C ALA A 89 21.75 2.83 -10.51
N PHE A 90 21.56 3.89 -9.73
CA PHE A 90 21.18 5.20 -10.24
C PHE A 90 22.29 5.87 -11.07
N GLN A 91 23.55 5.69 -10.70
CA GLN A 91 24.68 6.23 -11.47
C GLN A 91 24.76 5.61 -12.86
N GLU A 92 24.60 4.29 -12.96
CA GLU A 92 24.70 3.56 -14.23
C GLU A 92 23.42 3.66 -15.08
N LEU A 93 22.25 3.54 -14.44
CA LEU A 93 20.96 3.38 -15.09
C LEU A 93 19.99 4.56 -14.84
N GLY A 94 20.48 5.69 -14.33
CA GLY A 94 19.70 6.92 -14.13
C GLY A 94 18.79 7.35 -15.30
N PRO A 95 19.20 7.25 -16.58
CA PRO A 95 18.34 7.56 -17.71
C PRO A 95 17.09 6.66 -17.82
N TRP A 96 17.14 5.41 -17.34
CA TRP A 96 15.98 4.49 -17.31
C TRP A 96 14.89 5.04 -16.40
N PHE A 97 15.25 5.37 -15.15
CA PHE A 97 14.29 5.87 -14.16
C PHE A 97 13.67 7.21 -14.59
N ARG A 98 14.48 8.12 -15.15
CA ARG A 98 13.98 9.40 -15.68
C ARG A 98 13.00 9.22 -16.83
N MET A 99 13.30 8.33 -17.77
CA MET A 99 12.41 8.00 -18.87
C MET A 99 11.10 7.38 -18.35
N LEU A 100 11.20 6.45 -17.40
CA LEU A 100 10.06 5.76 -16.84
C LEU A 100 9.12 6.71 -16.08
N GLU A 101 9.69 7.63 -15.28
CA GLU A 101 8.96 8.65 -14.52
C GLU A 101 8.11 9.57 -15.42
N VAL A 102 8.52 9.78 -16.68
CA VAL A 102 7.82 10.68 -17.63
C VAL A 102 7.13 9.97 -18.80
N THR A 103 7.22 8.64 -18.89
CA THR A 103 6.63 7.84 -19.97
C THR A 103 5.16 8.16 -20.16
N LEU A 104 4.70 8.52 -21.36
CA LEU A 104 3.29 8.83 -21.61
C LEU A 104 2.42 7.57 -21.47
N LEU A 105 1.30 7.71 -20.75
CA LEU A 105 0.34 6.63 -20.51
C LEU A 105 -1.05 7.01 -21.02
N ASN A 106 -1.39 6.54 -22.23
CA ASN A 106 -2.78 6.55 -22.71
C ASN A 106 -3.59 5.43 -22.04
N ARG A 107 -2.93 4.28 -21.86
CA ARG A 107 -3.39 3.04 -21.23
C ARG A 107 -2.33 2.56 -20.24
N SER A 108 -2.73 1.72 -19.29
CA SER A 108 -1.87 1.14 -18.25
C SER A 108 -0.86 0.11 -18.75
N TYR A 109 -1.02 -0.39 -19.98
CA TYR A 109 -0.30 -1.56 -20.53
C TYR A 109 1.22 -1.50 -20.40
N LYS A 110 1.86 -0.35 -20.66
CA LYS A 110 3.32 -0.21 -20.54
C LYS A 110 3.80 -0.52 -19.12
N MET A 111 3.09 0.01 -18.11
CA MET A 111 3.45 -0.19 -16.71
C MET A 111 3.09 -1.60 -16.24
N VAL A 112 1.96 -2.15 -16.71
CA VAL A 112 1.58 -3.54 -16.42
C VAL A 112 2.62 -4.52 -16.95
N ALA A 113 3.13 -4.32 -18.17
CA ALA A 113 4.17 -5.17 -18.73
C ALA A 113 5.43 -5.20 -17.84
N LEU A 114 5.84 -4.04 -17.30
CA LEU A 114 6.97 -3.96 -16.37
C LEU A 114 6.67 -4.55 -15.00
N ARG A 115 5.48 -4.28 -14.46
CA ARG A 115 5.01 -4.83 -13.16
C ARG A 115 5.03 -6.35 -13.19
N VAL A 116 4.43 -6.95 -14.21
CA VAL A 116 4.40 -8.41 -14.39
C VAL A 116 5.80 -8.98 -14.63
N LEU A 117 6.66 -8.28 -15.38
CA LEU A 117 8.05 -8.71 -15.58
C LEU A 117 8.84 -8.75 -14.25
N LEU A 118 8.62 -7.78 -13.36
CA LEU A 118 9.15 -7.75 -12.00
C LEU A 118 8.49 -8.79 -11.08
N ASP A 119 7.21 -9.10 -11.31
CA ASP A 119 6.46 -10.10 -10.53
C ASP A 119 6.94 -11.52 -10.79
N MET A 120 7.32 -11.80 -12.04
CA MET A 120 7.80 -13.09 -12.48
C MET A 120 9.32 -13.28 -12.37
N ASP A 121 10.04 -12.37 -11.69
CA ASP A 121 11.50 -12.37 -11.57
C ASP A 121 12.22 -12.53 -12.93
N ALA A 122 11.63 -11.91 -13.96
CA ALA A 122 12.01 -12.13 -15.36
C ALA A 122 12.70 -10.92 -15.99
N PHE A 123 13.00 -9.89 -15.21
CA PHE A 123 13.54 -8.63 -15.73
C PHE A 123 14.87 -8.83 -16.49
N TRP A 124 15.79 -9.61 -15.92
CA TRP A 124 17.12 -9.82 -16.49
C TRP A 124 17.22 -11.00 -17.46
N ASN A 125 16.59 -12.13 -17.12
CA ASN A 125 16.66 -13.35 -17.92
C ASN A 125 15.64 -13.34 -19.09
N GLY A 126 14.71 -12.37 -19.05
CA GLY A 126 13.60 -12.26 -19.97
C GLY A 126 12.59 -13.39 -19.83
N ILE A 127 11.49 -13.25 -20.57
CA ILE A 127 10.36 -14.18 -20.56
C ILE A 127 9.80 -14.33 -21.96
N GLN A 128 9.25 -15.50 -22.27
CA GLN A 128 8.51 -15.71 -23.52
C GLN A 128 7.29 -14.77 -23.59
N ILE A 129 7.03 -14.22 -24.77
CA ILE A 129 5.99 -13.21 -25.00
C ILE A 129 4.60 -13.75 -24.63
N ARG A 130 4.28 -15.02 -24.92
CA ARG A 130 2.97 -15.60 -24.62
C ARG A 130 2.70 -15.69 -23.10
N PRO A 131 3.56 -16.33 -22.28
CA PRO A 131 3.44 -16.29 -20.82
C PRO A 131 3.36 -14.87 -20.23
N LEU A 132 4.16 -13.93 -20.74
CA LEU A 132 4.11 -12.53 -20.29
C LEU A 132 2.76 -11.90 -20.62
N ALA A 133 2.25 -12.09 -21.83
CA ALA A 133 0.97 -11.55 -22.26
C ALA A 133 -0.18 -12.11 -21.43
N ASP A 134 -0.21 -13.42 -21.20
CA ASP A 134 -1.24 -14.08 -20.38
C ASP A 134 -1.21 -13.58 -18.94
N ALA A 135 -0.02 -13.44 -18.33
CA ALA A 135 0.12 -12.87 -16.99
C ALA A 135 -0.32 -11.40 -16.94
N CYS A 136 -0.02 -10.59 -17.96
CA CYS A 136 -0.53 -9.22 -18.07
C CYS A 136 -2.06 -9.17 -18.21
N ARG A 137 -2.66 -10.15 -18.91
CA ARG A 137 -4.12 -10.27 -19.05
C ARG A 137 -4.76 -10.52 -17.69
N THR A 138 -4.23 -11.49 -16.96
CA THR A 138 -4.68 -11.84 -15.61
C THR A 138 -4.56 -10.63 -14.69
N TYR A 139 -3.39 -9.98 -14.66
CA TYR A 139 -3.18 -8.76 -13.90
C TYR A 139 -4.26 -7.72 -14.20
N LEU A 140 -4.49 -7.35 -15.46
CA LEU A 140 -5.50 -6.34 -15.81
C LEU A 140 -6.93 -6.75 -15.44
N LEU A 141 -7.28 -8.03 -15.58
CA LEU A 141 -8.59 -8.58 -15.23
C LEU A 141 -8.85 -8.52 -13.74
N GLU A 142 -7.82 -8.69 -12.93
CA GLU A 142 -7.93 -8.72 -11.49
C GLU A 142 -7.92 -7.31 -10.85
N HIS A 143 -7.51 -6.26 -11.59
CA HIS A 143 -7.51 -4.87 -11.12
C HIS A 143 -8.73 -4.08 -11.67
N PRO A 144 -9.79 -3.86 -10.88
CA PRO A 144 -11.03 -3.23 -11.38
C PRO A 144 -10.81 -1.85 -12.01
N GLN A 145 -9.89 -1.04 -11.46
CA GLN A 145 -9.60 0.30 -11.99
C GLN A 145 -8.90 0.26 -13.36
N LEU A 146 -8.23 -0.84 -13.70
CA LEU A 146 -7.51 -1.00 -14.95
C LEU A 146 -8.33 -1.74 -16.02
N GLN A 147 -9.40 -2.45 -15.64
CA GLN A 147 -10.30 -3.13 -16.57
C GLN A 147 -10.94 -2.17 -17.61
N VAL A 148 -11.03 -0.87 -17.32
CA VAL A 148 -11.48 0.15 -18.30
C VAL A 148 -10.58 0.21 -19.54
N ASP A 149 -9.34 -0.23 -19.43
CA ASP A 149 -8.43 -0.33 -20.55
C ASP A 149 -8.76 -1.48 -21.49
N LEU A 150 -9.36 -2.54 -20.94
CA LEU A 150 -9.67 -3.77 -21.66
C LEU A 150 -10.97 -3.71 -22.47
N GLN A 151 -11.67 -2.57 -22.53
CA GLN A 151 -12.92 -2.44 -23.26
C GLN A 151 -12.73 -2.84 -24.75
N PRO A 152 -13.42 -3.89 -25.24
CA PRO A 152 -13.19 -4.40 -26.58
C PRO A 152 -13.53 -3.35 -27.64
N THR A 153 -12.68 -3.25 -28.66
CA THR A 153 -12.92 -2.40 -29.84
C THR A 153 -12.56 -3.18 -31.09
N LYS A 154 -12.64 -2.56 -32.27
CA LYS A 154 -12.12 -3.19 -33.51
C LYS A 154 -10.62 -3.48 -33.44
N GLU A 155 -9.88 -2.74 -32.61
CA GLU A 155 -8.43 -2.85 -32.47
C GLU A 155 -8.00 -3.58 -31.20
N ILE A 156 -8.87 -3.66 -30.19
CA ILE A 156 -8.61 -4.32 -28.89
C ILE A 156 -9.43 -5.61 -28.85
N PRO A 157 -8.79 -6.79 -28.84
CA PRO A 157 -9.52 -8.05 -28.78
C PRO A 157 -10.34 -8.15 -27.50
N ASP A 158 -11.43 -8.94 -27.53
CA ASP A 158 -12.17 -9.27 -26.32
C ASP A 158 -11.30 -10.13 -25.40
N HIS A 159 -10.61 -9.47 -24.48
CA HIS A 159 -9.68 -10.05 -23.52
C HIS A 159 -10.26 -11.21 -22.68
N ARG A 160 -11.59 -11.32 -22.52
CA ARG A 160 -12.22 -12.44 -21.80
C ARG A 160 -12.41 -13.67 -22.68
N ARG A 161 -12.42 -13.50 -24.00
CA ARG A 161 -12.75 -14.55 -24.97
C ARG A 161 -11.60 -14.89 -25.93
N ALA A 162 -10.69 -13.95 -26.14
CA ALA A 162 -9.55 -14.13 -27.02
C ALA A 162 -8.70 -15.32 -26.56
N SER A 163 -8.25 -16.10 -27.53
CA SER A 163 -7.26 -17.15 -27.28
C SER A 163 -5.94 -16.53 -26.77
N SER A 164 -5.15 -17.33 -26.06
CA SER A 164 -3.80 -16.93 -25.60
C SER A 164 -2.91 -16.51 -26.80
N GLU A 165 -3.10 -17.11 -27.97
CA GLU A 165 -2.35 -16.77 -29.18
C GLU A 165 -2.72 -15.40 -29.77
N GLU A 166 -4.02 -15.13 -29.92
CA GLU A 166 -4.51 -13.84 -30.39
C GLU A 166 -4.11 -12.73 -29.41
N TRP A 167 -4.23 -13.00 -28.11
CA TRP A 167 -3.83 -12.06 -27.07
C TRP A 167 -2.33 -11.78 -27.09
N ALA A 168 -1.47 -12.80 -27.16
CA ALA A 168 -0.03 -12.62 -27.22
C ALA A 168 0.42 -11.87 -28.47
N THR A 169 -0.20 -12.14 -29.62
CA THR A 169 0.07 -11.42 -30.88
C THR A 169 -0.28 -9.94 -30.74
N TRP A 170 -1.43 -9.65 -30.13
CA TRP A 170 -1.85 -8.29 -29.86
C TRP A 170 -0.95 -7.60 -28.84
N TRP A 171 -0.59 -8.29 -27.75
CA TRP A 171 0.24 -7.78 -26.67
C TRP A 171 1.68 -7.46 -27.13
N LEU A 172 2.21 -8.28 -28.04
CA LEU A 172 3.46 -8.00 -28.72
C LEU A 172 3.35 -6.67 -29.49
N ARG A 173 2.35 -6.53 -30.35
CA ARG A 173 2.13 -5.31 -31.12
C ARG A 173 1.86 -4.10 -30.21
N TRP A 174 1.21 -4.33 -29.06
CA TRP A 174 0.79 -3.33 -28.09
C TRP A 174 0.69 -3.94 -26.67
N PRO A 175 1.58 -3.66 -25.71
CA PRO A 175 2.53 -2.55 -25.68
C PRO A 175 3.98 -2.92 -26.05
N LEU A 176 4.34 -4.19 -26.24
CA LEU A 176 5.75 -4.59 -26.24
C LEU A 176 6.57 -3.97 -27.38
N ASP A 177 6.00 -3.79 -28.58
CA ASP A 177 6.68 -3.08 -29.68
C ASP A 177 7.13 -1.68 -29.26
N ARG A 178 6.34 -0.97 -28.44
CA ARG A 178 6.74 0.35 -27.91
C ARG A 178 7.90 0.28 -26.91
N TRP A 179 8.11 -0.87 -26.27
CA TRP A 179 9.27 -1.11 -25.42
C TRP A 179 10.49 -1.61 -26.21
N LEU A 180 10.27 -2.24 -27.37
CA LEU A 180 11.30 -2.66 -28.31
C LEU A 180 11.80 -1.50 -29.18
N ASP A 181 10.99 -0.46 -29.37
CA ASP A 181 11.38 0.81 -29.98
C ASP A 181 12.25 1.67 -29.04
N GLU A 182 12.94 2.66 -29.61
CA GLU A 182 13.74 3.62 -28.84
C GLU A 182 12.86 4.43 -27.88
N GLN A 183 13.18 4.44 -26.59
CA GLN A 183 12.54 5.29 -25.58
C GLN A 183 13.61 6.14 -24.89
N GLY A 184 13.49 7.48 -24.99
CA GLY A 184 14.46 8.38 -24.37
C GLY A 184 15.89 8.20 -24.90
N GLY A 185 16.05 7.93 -26.20
CA GLY A 185 17.35 7.81 -26.85
C GLY A 185 18.03 6.44 -26.71
N ARG A 186 17.34 5.42 -26.18
CA ARG A 186 17.89 4.06 -26.01
C ARG A 186 16.83 2.99 -26.27
N ASN A 187 17.28 1.83 -26.76
CA ASN A 187 16.48 0.60 -26.80
C ASN A 187 16.68 -0.15 -25.48
N TRP A 188 15.71 -0.04 -24.58
CA TRP A 188 15.79 -0.64 -23.23
C TRP A 188 15.48 -2.12 -23.22
N PHE A 189 14.67 -2.58 -24.17
CA PHE A 189 14.36 -3.99 -24.36
C PHE A 189 14.75 -4.42 -25.75
N ARG A 190 15.00 -5.72 -25.88
CA ARG A 190 15.20 -6.38 -27.15
C ARG A 190 14.39 -7.66 -27.17
N ARG A 191 14.20 -8.17 -28.39
CA ARG A 191 13.61 -9.48 -28.61
C ARG A 191 14.72 -10.50 -28.86
N ASP A 192 14.61 -11.66 -28.23
CA ASP A 192 15.50 -12.80 -28.42
C ASP A 192 14.65 -14.01 -28.81
N GLY A 193 14.46 -14.25 -30.10
CA GLY A 193 13.48 -15.23 -30.59
C GLY A 193 12.06 -14.85 -30.15
N ASP A 194 11.45 -15.64 -29.28
CA ASP A 194 10.13 -15.37 -28.69
C ASP A 194 10.19 -14.73 -27.30
N ARG A 195 11.39 -14.37 -26.81
CA ARG A 195 11.60 -13.75 -25.50
C ARG A 195 11.68 -12.24 -25.57
N PHE A 196 11.07 -11.60 -24.57
CA PHE A 196 11.21 -10.18 -24.26
C PHE A 196 12.26 -10.04 -23.15
N VAL A 197 13.33 -9.28 -23.41
CA VAL A 197 14.53 -9.23 -22.55
C VAL A 197 14.97 -7.79 -22.35
N PHE A 198 15.33 -7.41 -21.13
CA PHE A 198 15.99 -6.13 -20.87
C PHE A 198 17.37 -6.11 -21.53
N ALA A 199 17.63 -5.10 -22.36
CA ALA A 199 18.78 -5.07 -23.25
C ALA A 199 20.04 -4.51 -22.60
N ILE A 200 19.92 -3.78 -21.48
CA ILE A 200 21.05 -3.09 -20.88
C ILE A 200 21.76 -4.02 -19.88
N PRO A 201 23.07 -4.25 -20.03
CA PRO A 201 23.84 -5.03 -19.07
C PRO A 201 23.78 -4.42 -17.66
N CYS A 202 23.56 -5.27 -16.66
CA CYS A 202 23.57 -4.89 -15.25
C CYS A 202 24.29 -5.96 -14.41
N PRO A 203 25.38 -5.60 -13.71
CA PRO A 203 26.05 -6.44 -12.73
C PRO A 203 25.09 -7.01 -11.66
N PRO A 204 25.21 -8.30 -11.28
CA PRO A 204 24.30 -8.97 -10.33
C PRO A 204 24.07 -8.22 -9.01
N GLU A 205 25.11 -7.59 -8.48
CA GLU A 205 25.11 -6.83 -7.23
C GLU A 205 24.18 -5.61 -7.24
N MET A 206 23.87 -5.05 -8.41
CA MET A 206 22.97 -3.88 -8.54
C MET A 206 21.55 -4.27 -8.95
N ARG A 207 21.32 -5.53 -9.35
CA ARG A 207 20.06 -5.97 -9.96
C ARG A 207 18.86 -5.79 -9.03
N THR A 208 18.99 -6.23 -7.79
CA THR A 208 17.92 -6.12 -6.79
C THR A 208 17.56 -4.66 -6.51
N ALA A 209 18.57 -3.79 -6.34
CA ALA A 209 18.33 -2.36 -6.12
C ALA A 209 17.64 -1.72 -7.33
N PHE A 210 18.09 -2.02 -8.54
CA PHE A 210 17.46 -1.55 -9.77
C PHE A 210 16.00 -2.01 -9.90
N GLU A 211 15.70 -3.27 -9.58
CA GLU A 211 14.33 -3.81 -9.63
C GLU A 211 13.41 -3.14 -8.63
N ILE A 212 13.88 -2.92 -7.39
CA ILE A 212 13.14 -2.20 -6.35
C ILE A 212 12.84 -0.78 -6.81
N MET A 213 13.85 -0.05 -7.28
CA MET A 213 13.69 1.32 -7.78
C MET A 213 12.78 1.40 -9.01
N THR A 214 12.86 0.41 -9.91
CA THR A 214 11.97 0.33 -11.07
C THR A 214 10.53 0.06 -10.62
N GLY A 215 10.34 -0.88 -9.69
CA GLY A 215 9.06 -1.19 -9.08
C GLY A 215 8.43 0.03 -8.42
N GLU A 216 9.20 0.81 -7.67
CA GLU A 216 8.74 2.06 -7.05
C GLU A 216 8.15 3.04 -8.08
N VAL A 217 8.84 3.24 -9.21
CA VAL A 217 8.35 4.12 -10.29
C VAL A 217 7.11 3.51 -10.94
N VAL A 218 7.12 2.22 -11.24
CA VAL A 218 5.98 1.51 -11.86
C VAL A 218 4.73 1.61 -10.99
N ASP A 219 4.86 1.34 -9.68
CA ASP A 219 3.76 1.34 -8.72
C ASP A 219 3.21 2.77 -8.54
N TYR A 220 4.07 3.78 -8.50
CA TYR A 220 3.64 5.18 -8.55
C TYR A 220 2.88 5.51 -9.84
N ARG A 221 3.42 5.15 -11.00
CA ARG A 221 2.80 5.47 -12.30
C ARG A 221 1.47 4.76 -12.48
N LEU A 222 1.32 3.52 -12.00
CA LEU A 222 0.04 2.80 -11.94
C LEU A 222 -0.93 3.46 -10.98
N SER A 223 -0.48 3.90 -9.80
CA SER A 223 -1.32 4.60 -8.81
C SER A 223 -1.85 5.92 -9.35
N GLN A 224 -0.97 6.71 -9.96
CA GLN A 224 -1.34 7.94 -10.65
C GLN A 224 -2.35 7.69 -11.78
N TYR A 225 -2.11 6.67 -12.61
CA TYR A 225 -2.99 6.32 -13.72
C TYR A 225 -4.38 5.89 -13.24
N ALA A 226 -4.43 4.99 -12.26
CA ALA A 226 -5.68 4.48 -11.71
C ALA A 226 -6.50 5.60 -11.08
N GLN A 227 -5.88 6.51 -10.33
CA GLN A 227 -6.58 7.66 -9.75
C GLN A 227 -7.24 8.55 -10.82
N MET A 228 -6.57 8.76 -11.96
CA MET A 228 -7.15 9.52 -13.08
C MET A 228 -8.32 8.79 -13.77
N ARG A 229 -8.41 7.48 -13.61
CA ARG A 229 -9.41 6.59 -14.23
C ARG A 229 -10.52 6.15 -13.29
N VAL A 230 -10.49 6.55 -12.02
CA VAL A 230 -11.63 6.42 -11.11
C VAL A 230 -12.76 7.29 -11.68
N HIS A 231 -13.57 6.67 -12.53
CA HIS A 231 -14.89 7.16 -12.86
C HIS A 231 -15.78 6.91 -11.64
N PRO A 232 -16.55 7.90 -11.18
CA PRO A 232 -17.55 7.64 -10.15
C PRO A 232 -18.46 6.53 -10.66
N ALA A 233 -18.45 5.39 -9.95
CA ALA A 233 -19.35 4.30 -10.23
C ALA A 233 -20.78 4.85 -10.19
N GLY A 234 -21.63 4.43 -11.13
CA GLY A 234 -23.00 4.91 -11.28
C GLY A 234 -23.85 4.66 -10.04
N ALA A 235 -23.72 5.52 -9.04
CA ALA A 235 -24.70 5.72 -7.99
C ALA A 235 -25.86 6.53 -8.59
N GLU A 236 -27.09 6.14 -8.27
CA GLU A 236 -28.25 6.99 -8.50
C GLU A 236 -28.07 8.28 -7.70
N GLY A 237 -27.61 9.34 -8.36
CA GLY A 237 -27.26 10.58 -7.69
C GLY A 237 -26.27 11.41 -8.49
N LEU A 238 -26.22 12.70 -8.19
CA LEU A 238 -25.23 13.60 -8.77
C LEU A 238 -23.96 13.58 -7.91
N GLU A 239 -22.81 13.31 -8.54
CA GLU A 239 -21.50 13.30 -7.88
C GLU A 239 -20.51 14.25 -8.57
N PHE A 240 -19.67 14.94 -7.78
CA PHE A 240 -18.54 15.69 -8.31
C PHE A 240 -17.36 15.75 -7.33
N THR A 241 -16.15 15.87 -7.86
CA THR A 241 -14.92 16.03 -7.07
C THR A 241 -14.39 17.46 -7.19
N ALA A 242 -14.11 18.09 -6.05
CA ALA A 242 -13.50 19.41 -5.95
C ALA A 242 -12.05 19.31 -5.49
N LYS A 243 -11.15 20.01 -6.17
CA LYS A 243 -9.73 20.04 -5.82
C LYS A 243 -9.51 20.99 -4.65
N VAL A 244 -8.75 20.58 -3.64
CA VAL A 244 -8.30 21.49 -2.59
C VAL A 244 -7.14 22.35 -3.14
N SER A 245 -7.22 23.65 -2.93
CA SER A 245 -6.23 24.63 -3.35
C SER A 245 -6.15 25.73 -2.31
N HIS A 246 -5.39 26.79 -2.57
CA HIS A 246 -5.38 27.98 -1.71
C HIS A 246 -5.76 29.25 -2.47
N ALA A 247 -6.25 30.24 -1.73
CA ALA A 247 -6.33 31.65 -2.13
C ALA A 247 -5.79 32.51 -0.98
N GLY A 248 -4.74 33.29 -1.22
CA GLY A 248 -4.09 34.08 -0.17
C GLY A 248 -3.60 33.25 1.03
N GLY A 249 -3.14 32.02 0.80
CA GLY A 249 -2.71 31.08 1.84
C GLY A 249 -3.83 30.38 2.60
N ARG A 250 -5.10 30.68 2.32
CA ARG A 250 -6.26 29.99 2.93
C ARG A 250 -6.74 28.84 2.05
N PRO A 251 -6.97 27.64 2.59
CA PRO A 251 -7.51 26.52 1.82
C PRO A 251 -8.91 26.82 1.28
N ILE A 252 -9.13 26.47 0.01
CA ILE A 252 -10.40 26.60 -0.71
C ILE A 252 -10.62 25.37 -1.59
N LEU A 253 -11.82 25.24 -2.14
CA LEU A 253 -12.18 24.17 -3.08
C LEU A 253 -12.34 24.74 -4.49
N PHE A 254 -11.56 24.27 -5.46
CA PHE A 254 -11.83 24.49 -6.88
C PHE A 254 -12.82 23.46 -7.40
N LEU A 255 -13.91 23.96 -7.97
CA LEU A 255 -15.01 23.13 -8.47
C LEU A 255 -14.76 22.73 -9.92
N PRO A 256 -15.27 21.56 -10.34
CA PRO A 256 -15.24 21.18 -11.74
C PRO A 256 -16.10 22.13 -12.58
N ASP A 257 -15.75 22.23 -13.86
CA ASP A 257 -16.52 23.02 -14.81
C ASP A 257 -17.98 22.55 -14.83
N LYS A 258 -18.92 23.49 -14.91
CA LYS A 258 -20.35 23.18 -14.94
C LYS A 258 -20.70 22.37 -16.19
N ASP A 259 -20.01 22.61 -17.30
CA ASP A 259 -20.24 21.87 -18.55
C ASP A 259 -19.76 20.42 -18.44
N LYS A 260 -18.77 20.15 -17.58
CA LYS A 260 -18.25 18.81 -17.30
C LYS A 260 -19.04 18.07 -16.21
N CYS A 261 -19.76 18.80 -15.37
CA CYS A 261 -20.61 18.25 -14.30
C CYS A 261 -21.96 19.00 -14.25
N PRO A 262 -22.84 18.74 -15.22
CA PRO A 262 -24.17 19.34 -15.25
C PRO A 262 -24.97 18.88 -14.03
N GLY A 263 -25.46 19.85 -13.24
CA GLY A 263 -26.26 19.59 -12.04
C GLY A 263 -25.58 19.99 -10.73
N ARG A 264 -24.25 20.21 -10.71
CA ARG A 264 -23.57 20.63 -9.46
C ARG A 264 -24.23 21.87 -8.86
N PRO A 265 -24.32 21.96 -7.51
CA PRO A 265 -25.03 23.04 -6.87
C PRO A 265 -24.35 24.39 -7.10
N ILE A 266 -25.15 25.45 -7.06
CA ILE A 266 -24.72 26.85 -7.06
C ILE A 266 -25.48 27.54 -5.93
N GLY A 267 -24.76 28.32 -5.13
CA GLY A 267 -25.28 28.96 -3.93
C GLY A 267 -25.04 28.14 -2.66
N PRO A 268 -25.69 28.54 -1.55
CA PRO A 268 -25.64 27.82 -0.28
C PRO A 268 -26.31 26.46 -0.37
N VAL A 269 -25.65 25.43 0.13
CA VAL A 269 -26.18 24.07 0.20
C VAL A 269 -25.77 23.43 1.52
N ASP A 270 -26.74 22.83 2.20
CA ASP A 270 -26.50 21.98 3.35
C ASP A 270 -25.84 20.67 2.91
N VAL A 271 -24.68 20.37 3.48
CA VAL A 271 -23.87 19.18 3.20
C VAL A 271 -23.49 18.52 4.52
N ASN A 272 -23.69 17.22 4.61
CA ASN A 272 -23.31 16.43 5.77
C ASN A 272 -21.87 15.92 5.64
N LEU A 273 -21.12 16.02 6.74
CA LEU A 273 -19.75 15.54 6.87
C LEU A 273 -19.71 14.06 7.29
N PRO A 274 -18.53 13.40 7.21
CA PRO A 274 -18.40 11.99 7.61
C PRO A 274 -18.69 11.73 9.10
N ASP A 275 -18.51 12.74 9.95
CA ASP A 275 -18.80 12.68 11.39
C ASP A 275 -20.29 12.92 11.72
N GLY A 276 -21.14 13.08 10.70
CA GLY A 276 -22.57 13.34 10.83
C GLY A 276 -22.93 14.81 11.06
N SER A 277 -21.95 15.72 11.20
CA SER A 277 -22.22 17.15 11.34
C SER A 277 -22.73 17.76 10.03
N SER A 278 -23.61 18.75 10.15
CA SER A 278 -24.22 19.44 9.00
C SER A 278 -23.58 20.82 8.82
N TRP A 279 -23.18 21.13 7.59
CA TRP A 279 -22.46 22.34 7.22
C TRP A 279 -23.12 23.01 6.02
N GLU A 280 -23.10 24.34 5.96
CA GLU A 280 -23.49 25.08 4.76
C GLU A 280 -22.24 25.32 3.90
N PHE A 281 -22.23 24.85 2.65
CA PHE A 281 -21.21 25.15 1.66
C PHE A 281 -21.74 26.13 0.63
N ARG A 282 -20.97 27.19 0.33
CA ARG A 282 -21.35 28.19 -0.66
C ARG A 282 -20.62 27.97 -1.98
N PHE A 283 -21.28 27.28 -2.91
CA PHE A 283 -20.73 26.97 -4.23
C PHE A 283 -20.90 28.14 -5.19
N VAL A 284 -19.80 28.59 -5.81
CA VAL A 284 -19.82 29.63 -6.85
C VAL A 284 -19.39 29.04 -8.19
N LYS A 285 -19.18 29.91 -9.20
CA LYS A 285 -18.90 29.48 -10.57
C LYS A 285 -17.67 28.59 -10.69
N VAL A 286 -16.59 28.86 -9.97
CA VAL A 286 -15.33 28.09 -10.10
C VAL A 286 -14.81 27.53 -8.79
N ALA A 287 -15.37 27.95 -7.65
CA ALA A 287 -14.82 27.61 -6.34
C ALA A 287 -15.90 27.51 -5.26
N CYS A 288 -15.53 26.97 -4.11
CA CYS A 288 -16.19 27.16 -2.83
C CYS A 288 -15.11 27.65 -1.86
N ASN A 289 -15.26 28.90 -1.41
CA ASN A 289 -14.31 29.57 -0.51
C ASN A 289 -14.87 29.73 0.90
N VAL A 290 -16.18 29.48 1.07
CA VAL A 290 -16.91 29.70 2.31
C VAL A 290 -17.71 28.45 2.62
N ALA A 291 -17.44 27.88 3.79
CA ALA A 291 -18.27 26.86 4.40
C ALA A 291 -18.20 26.98 5.92
N HIS A 292 -19.27 26.64 6.60
CA HIS A 292 -19.36 26.74 8.05
C HIS A 292 -20.35 25.74 8.63
N PRO A 293 -20.21 25.35 9.91
CA PRO A 293 -21.22 24.54 10.59
C PRO A 293 -22.59 25.22 10.52
N LYS A 294 -23.64 24.41 10.36
CA LYS A 294 -25.02 24.91 10.31
C LYS A 294 -25.35 25.64 11.62
N GLY A 295 -25.94 26.83 11.50
CA GLY A 295 -26.24 27.71 12.64
C GLY A 295 -25.12 28.67 13.05
N THR A 296 -23.97 28.63 12.37
CA THR A 296 -22.91 29.65 12.49
C THR A 296 -22.81 30.50 11.23
N THR A 297 -22.03 31.59 11.27
CA THR A 297 -21.76 32.45 10.10
C THR A 297 -20.27 32.58 9.79
N ASP A 298 -19.40 32.14 10.71
CA ASP A 298 -17.96 32.27 10.57
C ASP A 298 -17.42 31.25 9.57
N ASN A 299 -16.66 31.71 8.57
CA ASN A 299 -16.09 30.82 7.58
C ASN A 299 -15.03 29.90 8.22
N ARG A 300 -15.31 28.60 8.27
CA ARG A 300 -14.46 27.55 8.85
C ARG A 300 -14.03 26.50 7.84
N LEU A 301 -14.17 26.78 6.54
CA LEU A 301 -13.73 25.87 5.48
C LEU A 301 -12.24 25.54 5.58
N GLY A 302 -11.40 26.53 5.90
CA GLY A 302 -9.96 26.31 6.06
C GLY A 302 -9.63 25.31 7.17
N GLU A 303 -10.26 25.46 8.33
CA GLU A 303 -10.10 24.54 9.46
C GLU A 303 -10.57 23.13 9.12
N LEU A 304 -11.70 23.02 8.41
CA LEU A 304 -12.24 21.74 7.96
C LEU A 304 -11.27 21.03 7.00
N LEU A 305 -10.73 21.76 6.02
CA LEU A 305 -9.79 21.17 5.06
C LEU A 305 -8.46 20.81 5.73
N GLN A 306 -8.02 21.59 6.70
CA GLN A 306 -6.80 21.28 7.48
C GLN A 306 -7.00 20.11 8.44
N SER A 307 -8.20 19.90 8.98
CA SER A 307 -8.48 18.73 9.81
C SER A 307 -8.47 17.43 8.99
N TRP A 308 -8.82 17.51 7.70
CA TRP A 308 -8.76 16.36 6.79
C TRP A 308 -7.38 16.10 6.19
N PHE A 309 -6.64 17.15 5.81
CA PHE A 309 -5.43 17.03 4.99
C PHE A 309 -4.17 17.57 5.65
N GLY A 310 -4.26 18.02 6.91
CA GLY A 310 -3.16 18.66 7.62
C GLY A 310 -2.89 20.09 7.17
N GLN A 311 -1.78 20.66 7.66
CA GLN A 311 -1.44 22.07 7.41
C GLN A 311 -1.13 22.38 5.93
N ASP A 312 -0.80 21.35 5.15
CA ASP A 312 -0.48 21.49 3.73
C ASP A 312 -1.72 21.56 2.82
N ALA A 313 -2.93 21.54 3.40
CA ALA A 313 -4.20 21.57 2.67
C ALA A 313 -4.22 22.66 1.58
N GLY A 314 -4.15 22.22 0.32
CA GLY A 314 -4.24 23.08 -0.85
C GLY A 314 -2.95 23.79 -1.25
N LEU A 315 -1.84 23.59 -0.55
CA LEU A 315 -0.54 24.18 -0.90
C LEU A 315 0.02 23.60 -2.21
N PRO A 316 0.85 24.36 -2.96
CA PRO A 316 1.55 23.84 -4.13
C PRO A 316 2.37 22.59 -3.78
N GLY A 317 2.24 21.54 -4.59
CA GLY A 317 2.82 20.24 -4.30
C GLY A 317 1.83 19.21 -3.76
N THR A 318 0.57 19.60 -3.50
CA THR A 318 -0.48 18.69 -3.02
C THR A 318 -1.53 18.38 -4.08
N GLY A 319 -2.13 17.19 -3.98
CA GLY A 319 -3.16 16.63 -4.85
C GLY A 319 -4.51 16.42 -4.14
N PHE A 320 -4.69 16.98 -2.94
CA PHE A 320 -5.87 16.77 -2.12
C PHE A 320 -7.16 17.16 -2.84
N SER A 321 -8.19 16.35 -2.63
CA SER A 321 -9.52 16.55 -3.24
C SER A 321 -10.61 16.07 -2.30
N VAL A 322 -11.81 16.63 -2.44
CA VAL A 322 -13.01 16.21 -1.70
C VAL A 322 -14.08 15.80 -2.71
N ARG A 323 -14.87 14.79 -2.37
CA ARG A 323 -15.95 14.26 -3.20
C ARG A 323 -17.28 14.64 -2.58
N PHE A 324 -18.13 15.27 -3.38
CA PHE A 324 -19.52 15.56 -3.06
C PHE A 324 -20.43 14.57 -3.76
N HIS A 325 -21.38 14.02 -3.02
CA HIS A 325 -22.38 13.08 -3.53
C HIS A 325 -23.77 13.50 -3.06
N ASN A 326 -24.73 13.51 -3.97
CA ASN A 326 -26.14 13.77 -3.69
C ASN A 326 -26.90 12.45 -3.64
N SER A 327 -27.62 12.23 -2.53
CA SER A 327 -28.50 11.09 -2.31
C SER A 327 -29.90 11.55 -1.90
N SER A 328 -30.83 10.62 -1.71
CA SER A 328 -32.16 10.90 -1.15
C SER A 328 -32.11 11.58 0.24
N GLU A 329 -31.01 11.40 0.99
CA GLU A 329 -30.77 12.03 2.29
C GLU A 329 -30.05 13.39 2.20
N GLY A 330 -29.89 13.92 0.99
CA GLY A 330 -29.21 15.18 0.71
C GLY A 330 -27.75 15.02 0.32
N TRP A 331 -27.02 16.13 0.37
CA TRP A 331 -25.61 16.19 -0.01
C TRP A 331 -24.70 15.70 1.11
N ARG A 332 -23.67 14.96 0.74
CA ARG A 332 -22.57 14.53 1.61
C ARG A 332 -21.23 14.88 1.00
N VAL A 333 -20.23 15.12 1.83
CA VAL A 333 -18.84 15.35 1.40
C VAL A 333 -17.87 14.47 2.18
N HIS A 334 -16.89 13.92 1.47
CA HIS A 334 -15.83 13.12 2.08
C HIS A 334 -14.47 13.50 1.45
N PRO A 335 -13.37 13.49 2.23
CA PRO A 335 -12.04 13.60 1.64
C PRO A 335 -11.78 12.41 0.72
N VAL A 336 -11.23 12.67 -0.46
CA VAL A 336 -10.80 11.60 -1.38
C VAL A 336 -9.47 11.07 -0.87
N GLN A 337 -9.48 9.87 -0.32
CA GLN A 337 -8.23 9.14 -0.11
C GLN A 337 -7.65 8.75 -1.47
N HIS A 338 -6.35 8.93 -1.64
CA HIS A 338 -5.65 8.45 -2.83
C HIS A 338 -5.64 6.91 -2.75
N ILE A 339 -6.58 6.29 -3.47
CA ILE A 339 -6.74 4.84 -3.50
C ILE A 339 -5.56 4.29 -4.32
N LEU A 340 -4.81 3.35 -3.74
CA LEU A 340 -4.01 2.42 -4.54
C LEU A 340 -4.97 1.78 -5.57
N PRO A 341 -4.62 1.63 -6.86
CA PRO A 341 -5.27 0.61 -7.67
C PRO A 341 -5.29 -0.63 -6.81
N THR A 342 -6.47 -1.23 -6.65
CA THR A 342 -6.57 -2.46 -5.89
C THR A 342 -5.65 -3.42 -6.60
N GLN A 343 -4.44 -3.60 -6.06
CA GLN A 343 -3.70 -4.81 -6.25
C GLN A 343 -4.72 -5.89 -5.89
N PRO A 344 -5.13 -6.75 -6.82
CA PRO A 344 -6.02 -7.85 -6.52
C PRO A 344 -5.33 -8.60 -5.42
N ALA A 345 -5.85 -8.43 -4.20
CA ALA A 345 -5.15 -8.67 -2.94
C ALA A 345 -3.73 -9.13 -3.23
N ALA A 346 -2.84 -8.18 -3.59
CA ALA A 346 -1.51 -8.60 -4.01
C ALA A 346 -1.08 -9.51 -2.90
N LEU A 347 -0.74 -10.73 -3.29
CA LEU A 347 0.13 -11.59 -2.53
C LEU A 347 1.08 -10.63 -1.84
N SER A 348 0.80 -10.40 -0.55
CA SER A 348 1.65 -9.61 0.31
C SER A 348 2.99 -10.22 0.04
N ARG A 349 3.88 -9.46 -0.63
CA ARG A 349 5.23 -9.91 -0.89
C ARG A 349 5.95 -9.89 0.47
N GLU A 350 5.55 -10.78 1.35
CA GLU A 350 6.51 -11.67 1.97
C GLU A 350 7.41 -12.13 0.82
N ARG A 351 8.71 -11.83 0.96
CA ARG A 351 9.75 -12.47 0.12
C ARG A 351 9.34 -13.92 -0.07
N PRO A 352 9.45 -14.53 -1.26
CA PRO A 352 9.05 -15.91 -1.45
C PRO A 352 9.73 -16.75 -0.36
N SER A 353 8.95 -17.08 0.67
CA SER A 353 9.22 -18.20 1.54
C SER A 353 9.13 -19.38 0.57
N PRO A 354 10.21 -20.16 0.40
CA PRO A 354 10.28 -21.27 -0.53
C PRO A 354 8.95 -22.02 -0.61
N GLU A 355 8.45 -22.16 -1.84
CA GLU A 355 7.17 -22.82 -2.13
C GLU A 355 7.04 -24.08 -1.27
N LEU A 356 5.97 -24.16 -0.45
CA LEU A 356 5.72 -25.37 0.33
C LEU A 356 5.47 -26.51 -0.64
N SER A 357 6.44 -27.40 -0.76
CA SER A 357 6.23 -28.70 -1.36
C SER A 357 5.47 -29.58 -0.36
N LEU A 358 4.15 -29.43 -0.28
CA LEU A 358 3.30 -30.28 0.55
C LEU A 358 3.07 -31.63 -0.13
N VAL A 359 3.21 -32.71 0.63
CA VAL A 359 2.82 -34.06 0.25
C VAL A 359 1.63 -34.45 1.12
N GLU A 360 0.55 -34.95 0.50
CA GLU A 360 -0.68 -35.33 1.22
C GLU A 360 -0.41 -36.36 2.32
N SER A 361 0.42 -37.38 2.04
CA SER A 361 0.82 -38.40 3.01
C SER A 361 2.12 -39.08 2.58
N PRO A 362 3.26 -38.81 3.24
CA PRO A 362 4.53 -39.45 2.94
C PRO A 362 4.57 -40.88 3.51
N PRO A 363 5.45 -41.75 2.99
CA PRO A 363 5.69 -43.08 3.55
C PRO A 363 5.96 -43.02 5.05
N ALA A 364 5.47 -44.00 5.81
CA ALA A 364 5.51 -43.97 7.27
C ALA A 364 6.95 -43.86 7.82
N GLU A 365 7.92 -44.46 7.12
CA GLU A 365 9.35 -44.42 7.40
C GLU A 365 10.01 -43.05 7.16
N GLU A 366 9.40 -42.17 6.36
CA GLU A 366 9.93 -40.82 6.09
C GLU A 366 9.32 -39.74 7.00
N ARG A 367 8.25 -40.07 7.73
CA ARG A 367 7.62 -39.19 8.73
C ARG A 367 8.56 -38.95 9.90
N PHE A 368 8.78 -37.67 10.23
CA PHE A 368 9.75 -37.21 11.21
C PHE A 368 11.22 -37.63 10.94
N VAL A 369 11.50 -38.04 9.70
CA VAL A 369 12.87 -38.26 9.19
C VAL A 369 13.19 -37.20 8.14
N ARG A 370 12.28 -37.02 7.17
CA ARG A 370 12.35 -35.97 6.15
C ARG A 370 11.17 -35.03 6.20
N TYR A 371 10.01 -35.52 6.63
CA TYR A 371 8.76 -34.76 6.58
C TYR A 371 8.20 -34.48 7.98
N VAL A 372 7.54 -33.33 8.14
CA VAL A 372 6.73 -32.98 9.33
C VAL A 372 5.31 -32.59 8.92
N PRO A 373 4.29 -32.87 9.76
CA PRO A 373 2.93 -32.45 9.46
C PRO A 373 2.82 -30.91 9.49
N VAL A 374 1.99 -30.39 8.60
CA VAL A 374 1.64 -28.98 8.48
C VAL A 374 0.19 -28.82 8.90
N TYR A 375 -0.06 -27.91 9.84
CA TYR A 375 -1.41 -27.61 10.31
C TYR A 375 -1.88 -26.25 9.78
N GLU A 376 -3.14 -26.20 9.38
CA GLU A 376 -3.88 -24.97 9.12
C GLU A 376 -4.24 -24.36 10.47
N LEU A 377 -3.33 -23.52 10.97
CA LEU A 377 -3.47 -22.85 12.25
C LEU A 377 -3.19 -21.36 12.07
N GLU A 378 -4.20 -20.54 12.29
CA GLU A 378 -4.06 -19.08 12.29
C GLU A 378 -3.55 -18.62 13.66
N ALA A 379 -2.25 -18.83 13.92
CA ALA A 379 -1.61 -18.22 15.08
C ALA A 379 -1.44 -16.72 14.85
N ALA A 380 -2.31 -15.92 15.48
CA ALA A 380 -2.18 -14.48 15.42
C ALA A 380 -0.91 -14.03 16.16
N ALA A 381 -0.02 -13.35 15.45
CA ALA A 381 1.04 -12.53 16.01
C ALA A 381 0.47 -11.17 16.43
N GLY A 382 -0.59 -11.21 17.25
CA GLY A 382 -1.30 -10.10 17.91
C GLY A 382 -1.74 -10.53 19.31
N LEU A 383 -2.95 -10.17 19.77
CA LEU A 383 -3.51 -10.55 21.08
C LEU A 383 -3.90 -12.04 21.12
N TRP A 384 -4.95 -12.43 20.40
CA TRP A 384 -5.42 -13.80 20.30
C TRP A 384 -6.01 -14.00 18.90
N GLY A 385 -5.71 -15.14 18.24
CA GLY A 385 -6.30 -15.48 16.93
C GLY A 385 -7.79 -15.82 17.00
N PRO A 386 -8.44 -16.10 15.85
CA PRO A 386 -9.82 -16.58 15.83
C PRO A 386 -9.94 -17.96 16.49
N ASP A 387 -11.10 -18.25 17.10
CA ASP A 387 -11.43 -19.58 17.64
C ASP A 387 -11.55 -20.58 16.48
N HIS A 388 -10.68 -21.59 16.43
CA HIS A 388 -10.76 -22.67 15.45
C HIS A 388 -10.05 -23.95 15.94
N THR A 389 -10.42 -25.08 15.36
CA THR A 389 -9.76 -26.37 15.55
C THR A 389 -8.78 -26.60 14.39
N PRO A 390 -7.47 -26.75 14.64
CA PRO A 390 -6.50 -26.94 13.58
C PRO A 390 -6.74 -28.24 12.78
N SER A 391 -6.63 -28.14 11.46
CA SER A 391 -6.72 -29.25 10.52
C SER A 391 -5.34 -29.56 9.92
N GLU A 392 -5.05 -30.83 9.63
CA GLU A 392 -3.80 -31.21 8.95
C GLU A 392 -3.92 -30.91 7.44
N MET A 393 -3.01 -30.10 6.91
CA MET A 393 -2.96 -29.74 5.49
C MET A 393 -2.16 -30.74 4.64
N GLY A 394 -1.27 -31.50 5.28
CA GLY A 394 -0.32 -32.39 4.63
C GLY A 394 1.04 -32.36 5.32
N TRP A 395 2.10 -32.77 4.62
CA TRP A 395 3.44 -32.92 5.17
C TRP A 395 4.48 -32.16 4.34
N MET A 396 5.39 -31.44 5.02
CA MET A 396 6.43 -30.66 4.38
C MET A 396 7.82 -31.29 4.60
N PRO A 397 8.67 -31.41 3.55
CA PRO A 397 10.05 -31.83 3.72
C PRO A 397 10.86 -30.73 4.41
N ILE A 398 11.62 -31.09 5.44
CA ILE A 398 12.49 -30.15 6.16
C ILE A 398 13.94 -30.56 5.93
N SER A 399 14.73 -29.59 5.48
CA SER A 399 16.19 -29.71 5.34
C SER A 399 16.89 -28.88 6.42
N GLY A 400 18.10 -29.28 6.82
CA GLY A 400 18.92 -28.50 7.77
C GLY A 400 18.55 -28.63 9.25
N HIS A 401 17.48 -29.36 9.60
CA HIS A 401 17.05 -29.60 10.98
C HIS A 401 16.85 -31.09 11.27
N ARG A 402 17.21 -31.52 12.49
CA ARG A 402 16.97 -32.90 12.94
C ARG A 402 15.52 -33.04 13.42
N LEU A 403 14.74 -33.84 12.70
CA LEU A 403 13.33 -34.07 12.99
C LEU A 403 13.12 -35.13 14.08
N ARG A 404 12.01 -35.00 14.81
CA ARG A 404 11.55 -35.93 15.85
C ARG A 404 10.02 -35.97 15.89
N PRO A 405 9.41 -37.08 16.34
CA PRO A 405 7.98 -37.11 16.62
C PRO A 405 7.57 -35.96 17.55
N GLY A 406 6.43 -35.33 17.27
CA GLY A 406 5.95 -34.15 18.00
C GLY A 406 6.44 -32.80 17.45
N MET A 407 7.22 -32.80 16.36
CA MET A 407 7.47 -31.58 15.58
C MET A 407 6.36 -31.34 14.55
N PHE A 408 6.04 -30.09 14.30
CA PHE A 408 5.01 -29.71 13.33
C PHE A 408 5.29 -28.32 12.78
N VAL A 409 4.62 -27.98 11.69
CA VAL A 409 4.73 -26.68 11.04
C VAL A 409 3.38 -25.97 11.07
N ALA A 410 3.42 -24.69 11.42
CA ALA A 410 2.25 -23.81 11.39
C ALA A 410 2.66 -22.43 10.88
N ARG A 411 1.71 -21.70 10.28
CA ARG A 411 1.93 -20.36 9.76
C ARG A 411 1.73 -19.32 10.87
N ALA A 412 2.71 -18.44 11.07
CA ALA A 412 2.59 -17.31 12.00
C ALA A 412 2.12 -16.07 11.22
N VAL A 413 0.99 -15.46 11.58
CA VAL A 413 0.42 -14.33 10.82
C VAL A 413 0.40 -13.06 11.67
N GLY A 414 0.97 -11.96 11.17
CA GLY A 414 1.08 -10.67 11.86
C GLY A 414 2.51 -10.30 12.26
N HIS A 415 2.72 -9.04 12.66
CA HIS A 415 4.07 -8.46 12.71
C HIS A 415 4.70 -8.38 14.11
N SER A 416 4.03 -8.84 15.19
CA SER A 416 4.55 -8.67 16.56
C SER A 416 5.86 -9.41 16.87
N MET A 417 6.25 -10.37 16.04
CA MET A 417 7.47 -11.18 16.23
C MET A 417 8.59 -10.83 15.25
N GLU A 418 8.41 -9.77 14.46
CA GLU A 418 9.44 -9.23 13.58
C GLU A 418 10.60 -8.61 14.39
N PRO A 419 11.83 -8.60 13.85
CA PRO A 419 12.23 -9.14 12.54
C PRO A 419 12.50 -10.66 12.56
N LYS A 420 12.42 -11.33 13.73
CA LYS A 420 12.85 -12.73 13.88
C LYS A 420 11.89 -13.73 13.23
N ILE A 421 10.59 -13.46 13.28
CA ILE A 421 9.55 -14.23 12.59
C ILE A 421 8.75 -13.23 11.75
N PRO A 422 8.99 -13.16 10.43
CA PRO A 422 8.17 -12.36 9.53
C PRO A 422 6.70 -12.77 9.60
N SER A 423 5.78 -11.82 9.36
CA SER A 423 4.39 -12.21 9.07
C SER A 423 4.36 -13.25 7.94
N GLY A 424 3.43 -14.21 8.06
CA GLY A 424 3.17 -15.33 7.15
C GLY A 424 4.26 -16.40 7.05
N ALA A 425 5.34 -16.28 7.84
CA ALA A 425 6.39 -17.28 7.90
C ALA A 425 5.87 -18.65 8.40
N TRP A 426 6.31 -19.72 7.74
CA TRP A 426 6.10 -21.09 8.22
C TRP A 426 7.13 -21.40 9.29
N CYS A 427 6.63 -21.76 10.46
CA CYS A 427 7.46 -21.94 11.64
C CYS A 427 7.48 -23.42 12.00
N LEU A 428 8.69 -23.99 12.13
CA LEU A 428 8.88 -25.31 12.70
C LEU A 428 8.80 -25.20 14.22
N PHE A 429 7.87 -25.94 14.80
CA PHE A 429 7.70 -26.09 16.24
C PHE A 429 8.10 -27.48 16.69
N ARG A 430 8.51 -27.58 17.94
CA ARG A 430 8.72 -28.84 18.65
C ARG A 430 7.97 -28.83 19.97
N GLU A 431 7.73 -30.00 20.54
CA GLU A 431 7.23 -30.13 21.90
C GLU A 431 8.11 -29.31 22.88
N CYS A 432 7.47 -28.51 23.73
CA CYS A 432 8.19 -27.65 24.66
C CYS A 432 8.89 -28.50 25.73
N PRO A 433 10.24 -28.48 25.84
CA PRO A 433 10.95 -29.28 26.82
C PRO A 433 10.53 -28.98 28.25
N ALA A 434 10.43 -30.01 29.09
CA ALA A 434 10.21 -29.87 30.53
C ALA A 434 11.25 -28.93 31.16
N GLY A 435 10.79 -28.00 32.00
CA GLY A 435 11.63 -27.00 32.67
C GLY A 435 11.16 -25.56 32.42
N SER A 436 12.06 -24.59 32.66
CA SER A 436 11.72 -23.17 32.49
C SER A 436 11.45 -22.82 31.03
N ARG A 437 10.36 -22.07 30.83
CA ARG A 437 9.93 -21.52 29.53
C ARG A 437 10.46 -20.10 29.32
N GLU A 438 11.14 -19.53 30.32
CA GLU A 438 11.67 -18.17 30.30
C GLU A 438 12.53 -17.91 29.06
N GLY A 439 12.22 -16.82 28.37
CA GLY A 439 12.94 -16.34 27.20
C GLY A 439 12.71 -17.14 25.91
N ARG A 440 11.93 -18.23 25.95
CA ARG A 440 11.63 -19.06 24.76
C ARG A 440 10.53 -18.44 23.92
N ILE A 441 10.59 -18.65 22.61
CA ILE A 441 9.49 -18.28 21.72
C ILE A 441 8.56 -19.49 21.64
N VAL A 442 7.30 -19.29 21.98
CA VAL A 442 6.32 -20.37 22.15
C VAL A 442 5.07 -20.08 21.34
N LEU A 443 4.48 -21.13 20.80
CA LEU A 443 3.10 -21.16 20.32
C LEU A 443 2.20 -21.49 21.52
N VAL A 444 1.24 -20.60 21.78
CA VAL A 444 0.34 -20.67 22.92
C VAL A 444 -1.09 -20.78 22.41
N GLN A 445 -1.86 -21.69 23.00
CA GLN A 445 -3.30 -21.80 22.86
C GLN A 445 -3.98 -21.28 24.12
N PHE A 446 -5.05 -20.52 23.93
CA PHE A 446 -5.95 -20.11 25.01
C PHE A 446 -7.33 -20.71 24.76
N HIS A 447 -7.84 -21.47 25.73
CA HIS A 447 -9.19 -22.05 25.66
C HIS A 447 -10.23 -20.94 25.80
N SER A 448 -11.19 -20.85 24.89
CA SER A 448 -12.33 -19.93 25.07
C SER A 448 -13.43 -20.63 25.86
N MET A 449 -14.22 -19.87 26.64
CA MET A 449 -15.35 -20.40 27.42
C MET A 449 -16.46 -21.05 26.56
N SER A 450 -16.34 -20.99 25.23
CA SER A 450 -17.37 -21.35 24.26
C SER A 450 -17.23 -22.78 23.71
N ASP A 451 -16.07 -23.43 23.84
CA ASP A 451 -15.83 -24.73 23.21
C ASP A 451 -14.87 -25.64 24.01
N PRO A 452 -15.40 -26.59 24.81
CA PRO A 452 -14.59 -27.54 25.58
C PRO A 452 -13.95 -28.67 24.75
N GLU A 453 -14.25 -28.82 23.45
CA GLU A 453 -13.89 -30.00 22.65
C GLU A 453 -12.75 -29.76 21.62
N GLY A 454 -11.94 -28.72 21.79
CA GLY A 454 -10.63 -28.60 21.12
C GLY A 454 -10.40 -27.35 20.28
N GLY A 455 -11.33 -26.39 20.28
CA GLY A 455 -11.14 -25.07 19.70
C GLY A 455 -10.36 -24.13 20.63
N GLY A 456 -9.51 -23.26 20.07
CA GLY A 456 -8.82 -22.25 20.87
C GLY A 456 -8.21 -21.13 20.03
N ARG A 457 -7.75 -20.08 20.72
CA ARG A 457 -7.07 -18.94 20.09
C ARG A 457 -5.57 -19.11 20.23
N TYR A 458 -4.85 -18.91 19.12
CA TYR A 458 -3.42 -19.15 19.08
C TYR A 458 -2.61 -17.86 18.95
N THR A 459 -1.46 -17.78 19.63
CA THR A 459 -0.46 -16.72 19.43
C THR A 459 0.97 -17.22 19.56
N VAL A 460 1.90 -16.59 18.85
CA VAL A 460 3.35 -16.81 19.00
C VAL A 460 3.96 -15.61 19.70
N LYS A 461 4.64 -15.82 20.82
CA LYS A 461 5.27 -14.77 21.64
C LYS A 461 6.52 -15.27 22.37
N LYS A 462 7.38 -14.36 22.81
CA LYS A 462 8.47 -14.69 23.73
C LYS A 462 7.90 -14.78 25.14
N TYR A 463 7.97 -15.97 25.73
CA TYR A 463 7.50 -16.24 27.07
C TYR A 463 8.42 -15.59 28.10
N HIS A 464 7.82 -14.89 29.05
CA HIS A 464 8.49 -14.33 30.21
C HIS A 464 7.67 -14.64 31.47
N SER A 465 8.33 -15.02 32.56
CA SER A 465 7.70 -15.24 33.85
C SER A 465 8.52 -14.66 34.98
N GLU A 466 7.87 -13.92 35.85
CA GLU A 466 8.46 -13.37 37.07
C GLU A 466 7.81 -14.00 38.30
N ARG A 467 8.62 -14.35 39.29
CA ARG A 467 8.15 -14.78 40.61
C ARG A 467 8.13 -13.56 41.53
N VAL A 468 6.93 -13.14 41.92
CA VAL A 468 6.73 -12.05 42.87
C VAL A 468 6.54 -12.67 44.25
N VAL A 469 7.51 -12.46 45.15
CA VAL A 469 7.41 -12.89 46.56
C VAL A 469 6.80 -11.75 47.35
N THR A 470 5.65 -12.00 48.00
CA THR A 470 4.99 -11.03 48.87
C THR A 470 5.61 -11.04 50.27
N GLU A 471 5.37 -9.99 51.07
CA GLU A 471 5.87 -9.88 52.45
C GLU A 471 5.37 -11.02 53.37
N GLU A 472 4.28 -11.70 52.99
CA GLU A 472 3.72 -12.87 53.66
C GLU A 472 4.37 -14.20 53.24
N GLY A 473 5.40 -14.16 52.37
CA GLY A 473 6.12 -15.34 51.87
C GLY A 473 5.43 -16.09 50.73
N TRP A 474 4.29 -15.59 50.23
CA TRP A 474 3.58 -16.17 49.09
C TRP A 474 4.20 -15.74 47.76
N SER A 475 4.44 -16.70 46.86
CA SER A 475 4.97 -16.41 45.53
C SER A 475 3.87 -16.44 44.46
N HIS A 476 3.58 -15.32 43.82
CA HIS A 476 2.72 -15.26 42.63
C HIS A 476 3.58 -15.29 41.37
N GLN A 477 3.17 -16.08 40.37
CA GLN A 477 3.87 -16.18 39.09
C GLN A 477 3.14 -15.31 38.06
N ARG A 478 3.77 -14.21 37.65
CA ARG A 478 3.27 -13.34 36.58
C ARG A 478 3.81 -13.86 35.26
N ILE A 479 2.94 -14.11 34.29
CA ILE A 479 3.32 -14.53 32.93
C ILE A 479 3.07 -13.38 31.96
N GLU A 480 4.07 -13.08 31.14
CA GLU A 480 4.00 -12.10 30.07
C GLU A 480 4.38 -12.75 28.74
N LEU A 481 3.53 -12.56 27.73
CA LEU A 481 3.80 -12.97 26.35
C LEU A 481 4.28 -11.74 25.58
N ARG A 482 5.60 -11.62 25.43
CA ARG A 482 6.26 -10.42 24.89
C ARG A 482 6.42 -10.49 23.36
N PRO A 483 6.13 -9.39 22.63
CA PRO A 483 6.51 -9.27 21.24
C PRO A 483 8.04 -9.16 21.11
N LEU A 484 8.55 -9.39 19.90
CA LEU A 484 9.94 -9.07 19.53
C LEU A 484 10.06 -7.81 18.68
N ASN A 485 8.93 -7.35 18.12
CA ASN A 485 8.90 -6.14 17.31
C ASN A 485 9.16 -4.91 18.19
N PRO A 486 10.14 -4.06 17.84
CA PRO A 486 10.47 -2.86 18.62
C PRO A 486 9.42 -1.74 18.50
N ASP A 487 8.46 -1.85 17.57
CA ASP A 487 7.36 -0.88 17.43
C ASP A 487 6.51 -0.84 18.72
N PRO A 488 6.38 0.35 19.38
CA PRO A 488 5.58 0.52 20.60
C PRO A 488 4.10 0.15 20.47
N MET A 489 3.57 0.01 19.25
CA MET A 489 2.19 -0.46 19.03
C MET A 489 1.99 -1.91 19.49
N TYR A 490 3.05 -2.73 19.58
CA TYR A 490 2.97 -4.10 20.07
C TYR A 490 3.32 -4.16 21.55
N GLN A 491 2.31 -4.33 22.40
CA GLN A 491 2.48 -4.42 23.84
C GLN A 491 2.52 -5.88 24.33
N PRO A 492 3.22 -6.18 25.45
CA PRO A 492 3.15 -7.49 26.09
C PRO A 492 1.73 -7.86 26.48
N ILE A 493 1.36 -9.12 26.27
CA ILE A 493 0.09 -9.66 26.77
C ILE A 493 0.33 -10.16 28.19
N LEU A 494 -0.37 -9.56 29.15
CA LEU A 494 -0.34 -10.00 30.54
C LEU A 494 -1.36 -11.11 30.72
N VAL A 495 -0.91 -12.25 31.22
CA VAL A 495 -1.78 -13.39 31.54
C VAL A 495 -2.14 -13.28 33.02
N THR A 496 -3.43 -13.10 33.30
CA THR A 496 -3.93 -13.01 34.68
C THR A 496 -3.92 -14.37 35.38
N GLU A 497 -4.02 -14.38 36.71
CA GLU A 497 -4.06 -15.62 37.50
C GLU A 497 -5.24 -16.52 37.16
N THR A 498 -6.35 -15.93 36.72
CA THR A 498 -7.54 -16.64 36.25
C THR A 498 -7.38 -17.23 34.85
N GLU A 499 -6.55 -16.60 34.00
CA GLU A 499 -6.27 -17.03 32.62
C GLU A 499 -5.12 -18.05 32.54
N ALA A 500 -4.20 -18.04 33.51
CA ALA A 500 -3.03 -18.92 33.52
C ALA A 500 -3.36 -20.43 33.43
N PRO A 501 -4.43 -20.95 34.07
CA PRO A 501 -4.86 -22.35 33.91
C PRO A 501 -5.39 -22.69 32.50
N GLU A 502 -5.89 -21.72 31.75
CA GLU A 502 -6.48 -21.90 30.41
C GLU A 502 -5.43 -21.84 29.29
N LEU A 503 -4.21 -21.43 29.65
CA LEU A 503 -3.08 -21.25 28.76
C LEU A 503 -2.32 -22.57 28.54
N ILE A 504 -2.35 -23.08 27.32
CA ILE A 504 -1.63 -24.28 26.90
C ILE A 504 -0.46 -23.91 26.00
N ILE A 505 0.73 -24.43 26.31
CA ILE A 505 1.89 -24.32 25.43
C ILE A 505 1.83 -25.45 24.41
N VAL A 506 1.57 -25.10 23.15
CA VAL A 506 1.45 -26.05 22.05
C VAL A 506 2.81 -26.47 21.52
N GLY A 507 3.78 -25.54 21.49
CA GLY A 507 5.14 -25.85 21.03
C GLY A 507 6.13 -24.72 21.24
N GLU A 508 7.42 -25.06 21.18
CA GLU A 508 8.54 -24.12 21.14
C GLU A 508 8.97 -23.89 19.69
N PHE A 509 9.15 -22.63 19.31
CA PHE A 509 9.66 -22.24 17.99
C PHE A 509 11.12 -22.70 17.82
N VAL A 510 11.40 -23.37 16.70
CA VAL A 510 12.75 -23.84 16.33
C VAL A 510 13.35 -22.93 15.27
N ALA A 511 12.66 -22.75 14.14
CA ALA A 511 13.14 -22.00 13.00
C ALA A 511 11.98 -21.59 12.06
N VAL A 512 12.25 -20.58 11.25
CA VAL A 512 11.47 -20.36 10.02
C VAL A 512 11.93 -21.40 9.00
N VAL A 513 10.97 -22.07 8.38
CA VAL A 513 11.14 -23.13 7.38
C VAL A 513 10.24 -22.84 6.19
N GLY A 514 10.43 -23.55 5.08
CA GLY A 514 10.14 -22.98 3.78
C GLY A 514 11.44 -22.36 3.38
#